data_AF-A0A535G5H4-F1
#
_entry.id   AF-A0A535G5H4-F1
#
_cell.length_a   1.000
_cell.length_b   1.000
_cell.length_c   1.000
_cell.angle_alpha   90.00
_cell.angle_beta   90.00
_cell.angle_gamma   90.00
#
_symmetry.space_group_name_H-M   'P 1'
#
loop_
_entity.id
_entity.type
_entity.pdbx_description
1 polymer ?
#
loop_
_entity_poly.entity_id
_entity_poly.type
_entity_poly.pdbx_seq_one_letter_code
_entity_poly.pdbx_strand_id
1 'polypeptide(L)'
;LAATGRLAASIAHEINNPLEAVQNSLYLLTRAVPEGTPQRSFLDIATRETQRMSRILRQMLGFYRPTTSMGPTDVNALVLEAETLVAKRLREHAVRIEKELLPTLPLIHASAECR
;
A
#
# COMPACT_ATOMS: atom_id res chain seq x y z
N LEU A 1 -3.86 2.38 23.07
CA LEU A 1 -4.31 2.69 21.69
C LEU A 1 -3.28 2.30 20.62
N ALA A 2 -1.97 2.38 20.85
CA ALA A 2 -0.94 1.88 19.92
C ALA A 2 -0.98 0.34 19.67
N ALA A 3 -1.46 -0.45 20.62
CA ALA A 3 -1.59 -1.90 20.49
C ALA A 3 -2.59 -2.30 19.39
N THR A 4 -3.69 -1.55 19.25
CA THR A 4 -4.78 -1.91 18.33
C THR A 4 -4.44 -1.62 16.86
N GLY A 5 -3.60 -0.61 16.59
CA GLY A 5 -3.11 -0.30 15.24
C GLY A 5 -2.10 -1.32 14.71
N ARG A 6 -1.20 -1.82 15.57
CA ARG A 6 -0.30 -2.93 15.22
C ARG A 6 -1.06 -4.23 14.98
N LEU A 7 -2.08 -4.52 15.79
CA LEU A 7 -2.95 -5.67 15.58
C LEU A 7 -3.72 -5.57 14.26
N ALA A 8 -4.28 -4.40 13.93
CA ALA A 8 -4.94 -4.18 12.63
C ALA A 8 -3.98 -4.40 11.45
N ALA A 9 -2.73 -3.94 11.54
CA ALA A 9 -1.71 -4.18 10.52
C ALA A 9 -1.27 -5.65 10.41
N SER A 10 -1.20 -6.38 11.53
CA SER A 10 -0.92 -7.83 11.52
C SER A 10 -2.07 -8.60 10.85
N ILE A 11 -3.32 -8.29 11.24
CA ILE A 11 -4.52 -8.88 10.66
C ILE A 11 -4.62 -8.56 9.17
N ALA A 12 -4.26 -7.35 8.76
CA ALA A 12 -4.17 -6.97 7.35
C ALA A 12 -3.27 -7.91 6.55
N HIS A 13 -2.06 -8.13 7.05
CA HIS A 13 -1.08 -8.98 6.41
C HIS A 13 -1.55 -10.43 6.37
N GLU A 14 -2.12 -10.92 7.46
CA GLU A 14 -2.66 -12.28 7.56
C GLU A 14 -3.85 -12.53 6.64
N ILE A 15 -4.67 -11.51 6.33
CA ILE A 15 -5.79 -11.63 5.38
C ILE A 15 -5.33 -11.40 3.93
N ASN A 16 -4.37 -10.51 3.69
CA ASN A 16 -3.82 -10.30 2.35
C ASN A 16 -3.14 -11.57 1.81
N ASN A 17 -2.42 -12.31 2.65
CA ASN A 17 -1.73 -13.54 2.25
C ASN A 17 -2.64 -14.61 1.60
N PRO A 18 -3.76 -15.04 2.22
CA PRO A 18 -4.68 -15.98 1.59
C PRO A 18 -5.38 -15.37 0.37
N LEU A 19 -5.65 -14.05 0.35
CA LEU A 19 -6.20 -13.39 -0.85
C LEU A 19 -5.23 -13.39 -2.03
N GLU A 20 -3.93 -13.22 -1.80
CA GLU A 20 -2.90 -13.38 -2.83
C GLU A 20 -2.83 -14.82 -3.33
N ALA A 21 -2.89 -15.81 -2.42
CA ALA A 21 -2.93 -17.22 -2.81
C ALA A 21 -4.16 -17.56 -3.69
N VAL A 22 -5.33 -17.03 -3.34
CA VAL A 22 -6.56 -17.16 -4.14
C VAL A 22 -6.39 -16.47 -5.50
N GLN A 23 -5.88 -15.24 -5.53
CA GLN A 23 -5.64 -14.51 -6.79
C GLN A 23 -4.66 -15.26 -7.71
N ASN A 24 -3.58 -15.81 -7.17
CA ASN A 24 -2.64 -16.63 -7.92
C ASN A 24 -3.29 -17.89 -8.48
N SER A 25 -4.10 -18.57 -7.66
CA SER A 25 -4.84 -19.75 -8.10
C SER A 25 -5.82 -19.42 -9.23
N LEU A 26 -6.58 -18.33 -9.09
CA LEU A 26 -7.49 -17.84 -10.13
C LEU A 26 -6.73 -17.44 -11.40
N TYR A 27 -5.57 -16.81 -11.27
CA TYR A 27 -4.72 -16.44 -12.40
C TYR A 27 -4.23 -17.67 -13.19
N LEU A 28 -3.79 -18.73 -12.49
CA LEU A 28 -3.39 -19.99 -13.11
C LEU A 28 -4.57 -20.68 -13.80
N LEU A 29 -5.73 -20.75 -13.15
CA LEU A 29 -6.95 -21.32 -13.73
C LEU A 29 -7.41 -20.54 -14.96
N THR A 30 -7.32 -19.22 -14.94
CA THR A 30 -7.62 -18.33 -16.07
C THR A 30 -6.69 -18.61 -17.26
N ARG A 31 -5.46 -19.06 -17.03
CA ARG A 31 -4.54 -19.47 -18.11
C ARG A 31 -4.79 -20.89 -18.61
N ALA A 32 -5.29 -21.78 -17.75
CA ALA A 32 -5.53 -23.17 -18.09
C ALA A 32 -6.89 -23.41 -18.77
N VAL A 33 -7.89 -22.59 -18.47
CA VAL A 33 -9.25 -22.71 -19.03
C VAL A 33 -9.33 -22.00 -20.39
N PRO A 34 -9.75 -22.70 -21.48
CA PRO A 34 -9.92 -22.10 -22.79
C PRO A 34 -10.93 -20.95 -22.80
N GLU A 35 -10.68 -19.98 -23.67
CA GLU A 35 -11.63 -18.90 -23.94
C GLU A 35 -12.95 -19.44 -24.52
N GLY A 36 -14.06 -18.72 -24.29
CA GLY A 36 -15.39 -19.10 -24.77
C GLY A 36 -16.10 -20.19 -23.95
N THR A 37 -15.45 -20.75 -22.93
CA THR A 37 -16.08 -21.73 -22.03
C THR A 37 -16.95 -21.03 -20.97
N PRO A 38 -18.06 -21.65 -20.52
CA PRO A 38 -18.89 -21.10 -19.44
C PRO A 38 -18.11 -20.80 -18.15
N GLN A 39 -17.10 -21.61 -17.86
CA GLN A 39 -16.19 -21.48 -16.72
C GLN A 39 -15.45 -20.15 -16.70
N ARG A 40 -15.23 -19.52 -17.87
CA ARG A 40 -14.55 -18.24 -17.97
C ARG A 40 -15.30 -17.13 -17.25
N SER A 41 -16.63 -17.10 -17.39
CA SER A 41 -17.47 -16.10 -16.72
C SER A 41 -17.37 -16.20 -15.19
N PHE A 42 -17.32 -17.42 -14.65
CA PHE A 42 -17.14 -17.65 -13.22
C PHE A 42 -15.74 -17.24 -12.73
N LEU A 43 -14.69 -17.53 -13.50
CA LEU A 43 -13.32 -17.09 -13.17
C LEU A 43 -13.18 -15.58 -13.17
N ASP A 44 -13.82 -14.89 -14.13
CA ASP A 44 -13.82 -13.43 -14.19
C ASP A 44 -14.58 -12.81 -12.99
N ILE A 45 -15.73 -13.39 -12.60
CA ILE A 45 -16.46 -12.98 -11.40
C ILE A 45 -15.59 -13.17 -10.15
N ALA A 46 -15.01 -14.36 -9.97
CA ALA A 46 -14.18 -14.67 -8.81
C ALA A 46 -12.99 -13.71 -8.71
N THR A 47 -12.29 -13.48 -9.83
CA THR A 47 -11.14 -12.57 -9.88
C THR A 47 -11.52 -11.15 -9.49
N ARG A 48 -12.63 -10.61 -10.03
CA ARG A 48 -13.13 -9.28 -9.68
C ARG A 48 -13.50 -9.17 -8.20
N GLU A 49 -14.18 -10.17 -7.65
CA GLU A 49 -14.58 -10.13 -6.23
C GLU A 49 -13.38 -10.26 -5.29
N THR A 50 -12.38 -11.09 -5.61
CA THR A 50 -11.16 -11.17 -4.79
C THR A 50 -10.36 -9.85 -4.81
N GLN A 51 -10.31 -9.17 -5.95
CA GLN A 51 -9.72 -7.83 -6.05
C GLN A 51 -10.53 -6.78 -5.26
N ARG A 52 -11.86 -6.85 -5.29
CA ARG A 52 -12.75 -5.99 -4.52
C ARG A 52 -12.56 -6.19 -3.01
N MET A 53 -12.46 -7.44 -2.54
CA MET A 53 -12.15 -7.78 -1.15
C MET A 53 -10.82 -7.15 -0.70
N SER A 54 -9.78 -7.30 -1.52
CA SER A 54 -8.45 -6.71 -1.26
C SER A 54 -8.50 -5.18 -1.17
N ARG A 55 -9.39 -4.53 -1.91
CA ARG A 55 -9.59 -3.07 -1.84
C ARG A 55 -10.32 -2.66 -0.56
N ILE A 56 -11.38 -3.36 -0.19
CA ILE A 56 -12.17 -3.10 1.03
C ILE A 56 -11.30 -3.25 2.27
N LEU A 57 -10.48 -4.30 2.33
CA LEU A 57 -9.55 -4.51 3.45
C LEU A 57 -8.55 -3.36 3.59
N ARG A 58 -7.92 -2.93 2.48
CA ARG A 58 -7.03 -1.76 2.50
C ARG A 58 -7.73 -0.49 2.98
N GLN A 59 -8.98 -0.27 2.57
CA GLN A 59 -9.78 0.85 3.05
C GLN A 59 -10.06 0.76 4.55
N MET A 60 -10.49 -0.39 5.05
CA MET A 60 -10.71 -0.61 6.49
C MET A 60 -9.47 -0.33 7.34
N LEU A 61 -8.30 -0.73 6.86
CA LEU A 61 -7.02 -0.46 7.52
C LEU A 61 -6.61 1.00 7.44
N GLY A 62 -6.99 1.69 6.38
CA GLY A 62 -6.82 3.14 6.24
C GLY A 62 -7.62 3.94 7.28
N PHE A 63 -8.77 3.43 7.72
CA PHE A 63 -9.55 4.03 8.81
C PHE A 63 -8.91 3.85 10.19
N TYR A 64 -8.06 2.82 10.37
CA TYR A 64 -7.35 2.60 11.62
C TYR A 64 -6.13 3.53 11.71
N ARG A 65 -6.36 4.80 12.07
CA ARG A 65 -5.29 5.75 12.38
C ARG A 65 -4.69 5.41 13.75
N PRO A 66 -3.42 4.99 13.86
CA PRO A 66 -2.71 5.09 15.13
C PRO A 66 -2.72 6.57 15.53
N THR A 67 -2.79 6.85 16.83
CA THR A 67 -2.48 8.18 17.34
C THR A 67 -1.02 8.44 17.02
N THR A 68 -0.73 9.19 15.97
CA THR A 68 0.65 9.47 15.62
C THR A 68 1.26 10.37 16.68
N SER A 69 2.45 10.03 17.15
CA SER A 69 3.15 10.85 18.13
C SER A 69 3.59 12.14 17.46
N MET A 70 3.01 13.25 17.89
CA MET A 70 3.46 14.57 17.50
C MET A 70 4.80 14.86 18.19
N GLY A 71 5.74 15.46 17.47
CA GLY A 71 7.01 15.87 18.03
C GLY A 71 7.80 16.80 17.11
N PRO A 72 8.96 17.30 17.57
CA PRO A 72 9.88 18.07 16.73
C PRO A 72 10.31 17.21 15.54
N THR A 73 9.99 17.67 14.33
CA THR A 73 10.20 16.94 13.08
C THR A 73 11.00 17.80 12.11
N ASP A 74 12.04 17.20 11.52
CA ASP A 74 12.81 17.79 10.44
C ASP A 74 12.14 17.47 9.10
N VAL A 75 11.56 18.49 8.47
CA VAL A 75 10.85 18.35 7.19
C VAL A 75 11.81 17.99 6.06
N ASN A 76 13.03 18.50 6.06
CA ASN A 76 14.00 18.19 5.02
C ASN A 76 14.38 16.71 5.08
N ALA A 77 14.61 16.18 6.28
CA ALA A 77 14.87 14.75 6.48
C ALA A 77 13.70 13.90 5.98
N LEU A 78 12.45 14.29 6.29
CA LEU A 78 11.25 13.59 5.84
C LEU A 78 11.09 13.56 4.32
N VAL A 79 11.34 14.70 3.65
CA VAL A 79 11.27 14.79 2.18
C VAL A 79 12.32 13.90 1.52
N LEU A 80 13.54 13.87 2.07
CA LEU A 80 14.60 13.01 1.57
C LEU A 80 14.28 11.52 1.78
N GLU A 81 13.71 11.15 2.92
CA GLU A 81 13.28 9.77 3.19
C GLU A 81 12.16 9.35 2.22
N ALA A 82 11.14 10.19 2.03
CA ALA A 82 10.05 9.92 1.09
C ALA A 82 10.54 9.74 -0.35
N GLU A 83 11.53 10.52 -0.78
CA GLU A 83 12.17 10.36 -2.09
C GLU A 83 12.80 8.98 -2.25
N THR A 84 13.50 8.46 -1.22
CA THR A 84 14.14 7.14 -1.32
C THR A 84 13.14 6.01 -1.59
N LEU A 85 11.93 6.12 -1.03
CA LEU A 85 10.86 5.14 -1.23
C LEU A 85 10.39 5.07 -2.68
N VAL A 86 10.39 6.20 -3.39
CA VAL A 86 9.92 6.30 -4.78
C VAL A 86 11.04 6.32 -5.82
N ALA A 87 12.30 6.43 -5.39
CA ALA A 87 13.47 6.61 -6.26
C ALA A 87 13.62 5.53 -7.33
N LYS A 88 13.32 4.26 -7.01
CA LYS A 88 13.36 3.18 -8.01
C LYS A 88 12.37 3.41 -9.14
N ARG A 89 11.10 3.68 -8.79
CA ARG A 89 10.02 3.87 -9.76
C ARG A 89 10.26 5.09 -10.64
N LEU A 90 10.78 6.17 -10.08
CA LEU A 90 11.08 7.40 -10.82
C LEU A 90 12.21 7.19 -11.83
N ARG A 91 13.27 6.46 -11.46
CA ARG A 91 14.34 6.07 -12.38
C ARG A 91 13.84 5.22 -13.55
N GLU A 92 12.98 4.24 -13.27
CA GLU A 92 12.39 3.38 -14.31
C GLU A 92 11.57 4.17 -15.34
N HIS A 93 11.01 5.32 -14.95
CA HIS A 93 10.20 6.18 -15.81
C HIS A 93 10.94 7.44 -16.28
N ALA A 94 12.26 7.51 -16.07
CA ALA A 94 13.09 8.67 -16.41
C ALA A 94 12.56 10.01 -15.85
N VAL A 95 11.92 9.98 -14.68
CA VAL A 95 11.42 11.17 -13.98
C VAL A 95 12.49 11.69 -13.03
N ARG A 96 12.78 13.00 -13.11
CA ARG A 96 13.70 13.70 -12.22
C ARG A 96 12.92 14.51 -11.18
N ILE A 97 13.34 14.42 -9.91
CA ILE A 97 12.86 15.31 -8.86
C ILE A 97 13.84 16.48 -8.73
N GLU A 98 13.32 17.70 -8.79
CA GLU A 98 14.04 18.90 -8.38
C GLU A 98 13.59 19.28 -6.97
N LYS A 99 14.57 19.60 -6.11
CA LYS A 99 14.34 19.89 -4.70
C LYS A 99 14.90 21.27 -4.37
N GLU A 100 14.06 22.13 -3.85
CA GLU A 100 14.44 23.42 -3.27
C GLU A 100 14.20 23.36 -1.76
N LEU A 101 15.17 22.81 -1.03
CA LEU A 101 15.10 22.65 0.42
C LEU A 101 15.89 23.75 1.10
N LEU A 102 15.27 24.43 2.08
CA LEU A 102 15.93 25.43 2.91
C LEU A 102 16.74 24.73 4.01
N PRO A 103 18.08 24.84 4.05
CA PRO A 103 18.91 24.14 5.04
C PRO A 103 18.63 24.57 6.48
N THR A 104 18.12 25.78 6.66
CA THR A 104 17.88 26.41 7.96
C THR A 104 16.42 26.32 8.40
N LEU A 105 15.65 25.39 7.85
CA LEU A 105 14.26 25.21 8.23
C LEU A 105 14.18 24.75 9.70
N PRO A 106 13.42 25.43 10.57
CA PRO A 106 13.27 25.01 11.95
C PRO A 106 12.50 23.68 12.04
N LEU A 107 12.76 22.93 13.11
CA LEU A 107 11.93 21.77 13.45
C LEU A 107 10.48 22.21 13.65
N ILE A 108 9.56 21.52 13.00
CA ILE A 108 8.13 21.77 13.17
C ILE A 108 7.52 20.73 14.08
N HIS A 109 6.45 21.11 14.79
CA HIS A 109 5.72 20.16 15.63
C HIS A 109 4.73 19.38 14.75
N ALA A 110 5.17 18.24 14.24
CA ALA A 110 4.42 17.41 13.30
C ALA A 110 4.61 15.92 13.62
N SER A 111 3.86 15.09 12.89
CA SER A 111 4.07 13.65 12.86
C SER A 111 5.15 13.32 11.82
N ALA A 112 6.20 12.60 12.22
CA ALA A 112 7.25 12.14 11.30
C ALA A 112 6.86 10.87 10.50
N GLU A 113 5.70 10.25 10.74
CA GLU A 113 5.26 9.10 9.94
C GLU A 113 4.81 9.57 8.55
N CYS A 114 5.70 9.45 7.56
CA CYS A 114 5.33 9.53 6.14
C CYS A 114 4.69 8.19 5.73
N ARG A 115 3.41 8.21 5.35
CA ARG A 115 2.75 7.08 4.65
C ARG A 115 2.58 7.40 3.19
#